data_AF-A0AAW1UBP9-F1
#
_entry.id   AF-A0AAW1UBP9-F1
#
_cell.length_a   1.000
_cell.length_b   1.000
_cell.length_c   1.000
_cell.angle_alpha   90.00
_cell.angle_beta   90.00
_cell.angle_gamma   90.00
#
_symmetry.space_group_name_H-M   'P 1'
#
loop_
_entity.id
_entity.type
_entity.pdbx_description
1 polymer ?
#
loop_
_entity_poly.entity_id
_entity_poly.type
_entity_poly.pdbx_seq_one_letter_code
_entity_poly.pdbx_strand_id
1 'polypeptide(L)'
;MPRNRMKPLGTRNNANYSPETLEECLEANKSGELTLRSTETVGRIPRKVGRGKTFSDEEENAFEQHLIALSNYGFPVVETDFRYVVKCYVDKKGVHIDKFKTKPPKL
;
A
#
# COMPACT_ATOMS: atom_id res chain seq x y z
N MET A 1 -28.15 -17.82 -18.52
CA MET A 1 -27.22 -16.86 -17.91
C MET A 1 -27.07 -17.18 -16.42
N PRO A 2 -25.85 -17.17 -15.85
CA PRO A 2 -25.65 -17.39 -14.42
C PRO A 2 -26.28 -16.23 -13.64
N ARG A 3 -27.05 -16.53 -12.59
CA ARG A 3 -27.71 -15.52 -11.76
C ARG A 3 -26.69 -14.94 -10.78
N ASN A 4 -26.31 -13.68 -10.94
CA ASN A 4 -25.44 -12.97 -10.00
C ASN A 4 -26.18 -12.73 -8.67
N ARG A 5 -25.88 -13.54 -7.64
CA ARG A 5 -26.42 -13.33 -6.29
C ARG A 5 -25.55 -12.32 -5.55
N MET A 6 -26.11 -11.16 -5.23
CA MET A 6 -25.46 -10.21 -4.31
C MET A 6 -25.55 -10.76 -2.87
N LYS A 7 -24.44 -10.66 -2.13
CA LYS A 7 -24.42 -11.03 -0.71
C LYS A 7 -25.16 -9.96 0.10
N PRO A 8 -25.92 -10.33 1.14
CA PRO A 8 -26.61 -9.35 1.97
C PRO A 8 -25.63 -8.43 2.70
N LEU A 9 -26.07 -7.20 2.97
CA LEU A 9 -25.38 -6.25 3.84
C LEU A 9 -25.07 -6.91 5.19
N GLY A 10 -23.87 -6.69 5.73
CA GLY A 10 -23.38 -7.35 6.93
C GLY A 10 -22.53 -8.61 6.69
N THR A 11 -22.51 -9.17 5.48
CA THR A 11 -21.66 -10.36 5.19
C THR A 11 -20.15 -10.05 5.24
N ARG A 12 -19.77 -8.80 4.96
CA ARG A 12 -18.39 -8.31 5.01
C ARG A 12 -18.34 -7.06 5.86
N ASN A 13 -17.65 -7.12 7.00
CA ASN A 13 -17.53 -5.97 7.91
C ASN A 13 -16.97 -4.71 7.22
N ASN A 14 -16.05 -4.89 6.27
CA ASN A 14 -15.41 -3.77 5.55
C ASN A 14 -16.27 -3.18 4.42
N ALA A 15 -17.43 -3.76 4.13
CA ALA A 15 -18.36 -3.30 3.09
C ALA A 15 -19.80 -3.33 3.64
N ASN A 16 -19.95 -2.95 4.92
CA ASN A 16 -21.22 -2.96 5.62
C ASN A 16 -21.84 -1.56 5.68
N TYR A 17 -22.03 -0.97 4.51
CA TYR A 17 -22.66 0.33 4.31
C TYR A 17 -23.54 0.25 3.06
N SER A 18 -24.65 0.99 3.04
CA SER A 18 -25.53 1.03 1.87
C SER A 18 -24.92 1.94 0.79
N PRO A 19 -25.26 1.74 -0.50
CA PRO A 19 -24.79 2.63 -1.56
C PRO A 19 -25.23 4.07 -1.33
N GLU A 20 -26.45 4.29 -0.83
CA GLU A 20 -26.98 5.63 -0.48
C GLU A 20 -26.11 6.34 0.57
N THR A 21 -25.74 5.64 1.65
CA THR A 21 -24.86 6.21 2.69
C THR A 21 -23.45 6.51 2.18
N LEU A 22 -22.97 5.77 1.17
CA LEU A 22 -21.68 6.02 0.54
C LEU A 22 -21.73 7.32 -0.28
N GLU A 23 -22.77 7.50 -1.08
CA GLU A 23 -22.95 8.69 -1.92
C GLU A 23 -23.07 9.96 -1.08
N GLU A 24 -23.89 9.94 -0.03
CA GLU A 24 -24.05 11.05 0.91
C GLU A 24 -22.72 11.42 1.58
N CYS A 25 -21.96 10.42 2.05
CA CYS A 25 -20.63 10.66 2.65
C CYS A 25 -19.61 11.20 1.64
N LEU A 26 -19.71 10.83 0.35
CA LEU A 26 -18.82 11.34 -0.71
C LEU A 26 -19.15 12.79 -1.05
N GLU A 27 -20.43 13.16 -1.10
CA GLU A 27 -20.88 14.53 -1.33
C GLU A 27 -20.47 15.45 -0.19
N ALA A 28 -20.70 15.04 1.07
CA ALA A 28 -20.32 15.81 2.24
C ALA A 28 -18.79 15.99 2.40
N ASN A 29 -18.00 15.06 1.86
CA ASN A 29 -16.54 15.17 1.83
C ASN A 29 -16.07 16.13 0.74
N LYS A 30 -16.74 16.14 -0.42
CA LYS A 30 -16.48 17.12 -1.48
C LYS A 30 -16.90 18.54 -1.07
N SER A 31 -17.99 18.68 -0.31
CA SER A 31 -18.45 19.97 0.22
C SER A 31 -17.57 20.48 1.37
N GLY A 32 -16.75 19.62 1.98
CA GLY A 32 -15.88 19.95 3.11
C GLY A 32 -16.59 19.92 4.47
N GLU A 33 -17.86 19.51 4.52
CA GLU A 33 -18.66 19.39 5.74
C GLU A 33 -18.22 18.18 6.60
N LEU A 34 -17.78 17.10 5.93
CA LEU A 34 -17.26 15.90 6.59
C LEU A 34 -15.82 15.62 6.15
N THR A 35 -14.93 15.48 7.12
CA THR A 35 -13.57 14.98 6.87
C THR A 35 -13.58 13.47 6.59
N LEU A 36 -12.55 12.95 5.92
CA LEU A 36 -12.32 11.51 5.79
C LEU A 36 -12.31 10.77 7.16
N ARG A 37 -11.94 11.46 8.26
CA ARG A 37 -12.00 10.90 9.62
C ARG A 37 -13.43 10.68 10.09
N SER A 38 -14.31 11.64 9.84
CA SER A 38 -15.70 11.58 10.30
C SER A 38 -16.57 10.65 9.46
N THR A 39 -16.25 10.43 8.18
CA THR A 39 -16.98 9.45 7.35
C THR A 39 -16.77 8.00 7.82
N GLU A 40 -15.61 7.69 8.40
CA GLU A 40 -15.35 6.37 9.01
C GLU A 40 -16.23 6.11 10.24
N THR A 41 -16.49 7.14 11.05
CA THR A 41 -17.35 7.02 12.24
C THR A 41 -18.83 7.06 11.89
N VAL A 42 -19.24 7.95 10.98
CA VAL A 42 -20.64 8.21 10.63
C VAL A 42 -21.16 7.16 9.64
N GLY A 43 -20.43 6.92 8.56
CA GLY A 43 -20.82 5.99 7.50
C GLY A 43 -20.32 4.56 7.70
N ARG A 44 -19.50 4.29 8.73
CA ARG A 44 -18.77 3.01 8.91
C ARG A 44 -17.97 2.60 7.66
N ILE A 45 -17.54 3.58 6.88
CA ILE A 45 -16.77 3.37 5.65
C ILE A 45 -15.30 3.32 6.03
N PRO A 46 -14.63 2.15 5.95
CA PRO A 46 -13.24 2.04 6.32
C PRO A 46 -12.38 2.87 5.37
N ARG A 47 -11.48 3.68 5.94
CA ARG A 47 -10.48 4.37 5.13
C ARG A 47 -9.45 3.39 4.60
N LYS A 48 -9.11 3.51 3.32
CA LYS A 48 -7.88 2.93 2.80
C LYS A 48 -6.68 3.69 3.38
N VAL A 49 -6.15 3.21 4.49
CA VAL A 49 -4.85 3.64 5.01
C VAL A 49 -3.76 3.07 4.10
N GLY A 50 -3.57 3.70 2.94
CA GLY A 50 -2.37 3.48 2.15
C GLY A 50 -1.18 3.95 2.97
N ARG A 51 -0.26 3.04 3.32
CA ARG A 51 1.03 3.47 3.87
C ARG A 51 1.73 4.27 2.78
N GLY A 52 2.21 5.46 3.12
CA GLY A 52 3.02 6.27 2.20
C GLY A 52 4.19 5.46 1.66
N LYS A 53 4.55 5.72 0.40
CA LYS A 53 5.74 5.12 -0.22
C LYS A 53 6.97 5.46 0.62
N THR A 54 7.87 4.49 0.74
CA THR A 54 9.09 4.67 1.55
C THR A 54 10.21 5.31 0.73
N PHE A 55 10.18 5.11 -0.58
CA PHE A 55 11.10 5.69 -1.55
C PHE A 55 10.33 6.58 -2.51
N SER A 56 11.03 7.50 -3.18
CA SER A 56 10.45 8.27 -4.27
C SER A 56 10.31 7.41 -5.53
N ASP A 57 9.46 7.84 -6.47
CA ASP A 57 9.32 7.13 -7.75
C ASP A 57 10.65 7.08 -8.53
N GLU A 58 11.48 8.11 -8.40
CA GLU A 58 12.81 8.15 -9.01
C GLU A 58 13.76 7.09 -8.42
N GLU A 59 13.73 6.90 -7.10
CA GLU A 59 14.52 5.89 -6.42
C GLU A 59 14.06 4.48 -6.78
N GLU A 60 12.74 4.24 -6.80
CA GLU A 60 12.15 2.96 -7.21
C GLU A 60 12.57 2.62 -8.66
N ASN A 61 12.47 3.58 -9.58
CA ASN A 61 12.88 3.40 -10.98
C ASN A 61 14.37 3.08 -11.13
N ALA A 62 15.24 3.72 -10.33
CA ALA A 62 16.67 3.42 -10.36
C ALA A 62 16.97 1.98 -9.91
N PHE A 63 16.30 1.51 -8.84
CA PHE A 63 16.45 0.13 -8.38
C PHE A 63 15.98 -0.89 -9.42
N GLU A 64 14.87 -0.62 -10.10
CA GLU A 64 14.36 -1.47 -11.18
C GLU A 64 15.35 -1.56 -12.34
N GLN A 65 15.90 -0.44 -12.80
CA GLN A 65 16.89 -0.42 -13.89
C GLN A 65 18.14 -1.22 -13.54
N HIS A 66 18.62 -1.13 -12.30
CA HIS A 66 19.76 -1.92 -11.85
C HIS A 66 19.45 -3.42 -11.79
N LEU A 67 18.25 -3.81 -11.33
CA LEU A 67 17.82 -5.21 -11.35
C LEU A 67 17.74 -5.77 -12.77
N ILE A 68 17.18 -4.99 -13.71
CA ILE A 68 17.10 -5.38 -15.12
C ILE A 68 18.52 -5.55 -15.70
N ALA A 69 19.44 -4.62 -15.40
CA ALA A 69 20.82 -4.72 -15.87
C ALA A 69 21.53 -5.98 -15.33
N LEU A 70 21.35 -6.30 -14.05
CA LEU A 70 21.90 -7.51 -13.43
C LEU A 70 21.30 -8.79 -14.03
N SER A 71 19.99 -8.79 -14.30
CA SER A 71 19.30 -9.89 -14.97
C SER A 71 19.82 -10.09 -16.40
N ASN A 72 20.01 -9.02 -17.16
CA ASN A 72 20.53 -9.07 -18.53
C ASN A 72 21.98 -9.57 -18.57
N TYR A 73 22.77 -9.29 -17.54
CA TYR A 73 24.11 -9.81 -17.37
C TYR A 73 24.12 -11.31 -17.00
N GLY A 74 22.99 -11.87 -16.57
CA GLY A 74 22.86 -13.26 -16.14
C GLY A 74 23.22 -13.48 -14.67
N PHE A 75 23.24 -12.43 -13.85
CA PHE A 75 23.45 -12.56 -12.41
C PHE A 75 22.11 -12.85 -11.71
N PRO A 76 21.95 -14.00 -11.03
CA PRO A 76 20.74 -14.28 -10.29
C PRO A 76 20.70 -13.43 -9.02
N VAL A 77 19.76 -12.48 -8.97
CA VAL A 77 19.52 -11.67 -7.76
C VAL A 77 18.38 -12.30 -6.97
N VAL A 78 18.65 -12.69 -5.72
CA VAL A 78 17.62 -13.18 -4.80
C VAL A 78 17.10 -12.01 -3.96
N GLU A 79 15.89 -12.13 -3.42
CA GLU A 79 15.26 -11.09 -2.57
C GLU A 79 16.18 -10.63 -1.42
N THR A 80 16.97 -11.54 -0.84
CA THR A 80 17.94 -11.25 0.20
C THR A 80 19.03 -10.29 -0.26
N ASP A 81 19.57 -10.50 -1.46
CA ASP A 81 20.66 -9.70 -2.02
C ASP A 81 20.17 -8.29 -2.32
N PHE A 82 18.99 -8.20 -2.95
CA PHE A 82 18.36 -6.91 -3.22
C PHE A 82 18.08 -6.14 -1.93
N ARG A 83 17.63 -6.82 -0.87
CA ARG A 83 17.41 -6.20 0.44
C ARG A 83 18.69 -5.63 1.04
N TYR A 84 19.83 -6.29 0.87
CA TYR A 84 21.13 -5.76 1.30
C TYR A 84 21.57 -4.55 0.48
N VAL A 85 21.36 -4.58 -0.84
CA VAL A 85 21.67 -3.44 -1.72
C VAL A 85 20.89 -2.19 -1.29
N VAL A 86 19.57 -2.34 -1.11
CA VAL A 86 18.70 -1.24 -0.66
C VAL A 86 19.09 -0.79 0.75
N LYS A 87 19.41 -1.71 1.67
CA LYS A 87 19.90 -1.35 3.00
C LYS A 87 21.19 -0.53 2.94
N CYS A 88 22.18 -0.96 2.15
CA CYS A 88 23.44 -0.22 1.95
C CYS A 88 23.19 1.18 1.38
N TYR A 89 22.24 1.33 0.45
CA TYR A 89 21.84 2.64 -0.06
C TYR A 89 21.25 3.53 1.03
N VAL A 90 20.31 3.00 1.83
CA VAL A 90 19.67 3.70 2.93
C VAL A 90 20.67 4.12 4.02
N ASP A 91 21.59 3.22 4.37
CA ASP A 91 22.67 3.46 5.33
C ASP A 91 23.61 4.58 4.82
N LYS A 92 23.97 4.58 3.53
CA LYS A 92 24.76 5.66 2.90
C LYS A 92 24.04 7.01 2.87
N LYS A 93 22.72 6.98 2.71
CA LYS A 93 21.87 8.18 2.77
C LYS A 93 21.71 8.73 4.19
N GLY A 94 22.12 7.97 5.22
CA GLY A 94 21.97 8.33 6.63
C GLY A 94 20.51 8.28 7.11
N VAL A 95 19.62 7.64 6.36
CA VAL A 95 18.19 7.53 6.72
C VAL A 95 17.98 6.23 7.47
N HIS A 96 17.26 6.26 8.58
CA HIS A 96 16.91 5.03 9.30
C HIS A 96 15.50 4.58 8.93
N ILE A 97 15.38 3.40 8.31
CA ILE A 97 14.08 2.79 7.98
C ILE A 97 13.95 1.46 8.73
N ASP A 98 13.00 1.37 9.66
CA ASP A 98 12.77 0.20 10.51
C ASP A 98 12.53 -1.11 9.72
N LYS A 99 11.99 -1.01 8.50
CA LYS A 99 11.72 -2.17 7.62
C LYS A 99 13.01 -2.88 7.17
N PHE A 100 14.13 -2.17 7.13
CA PHE A 100 15.46 -2.69 6.76
C PHE A 100 16.32 -3.01 7.98
N LYS A 101 15.75 -2.93 9.20
CA LYS A 101 16.43 -3.38 10.42
C LYS A 101 16.76 -4.86 10.28
N THR A 102 18.04 -5.18 10.44
CA THR A 102 18.60 -6.53 10.28
C THR A 102 17.88 -7.51 11.19
N LYS A 103 16.92 -8.26 10.63
CA LYS A 103 16.54 -9.57 11.15
C LYS A 103 17.14 -10.56 10.15
N PRO A 104 18.12 -11.39 10.55
CA PRO A 104 18.60 -12.44 9.67
C PRO A 104 17.39 -13.31 9.25
N PRO A 105 17.36 -13.81 8.01
CA PRO A 105 16.34 -14.78 7.61
C PRO A 105 16.38 -15.95 8.59
N LYS A 106 15.21 -16.37 9.09
CA LYS A 106 15.12 -17.64 9.82
C LYS A 106 15.33 -18.74 8.78
N LEU A 107 16.46 -19.43 8.90
CA LEU A 107 16.72 -20.71 8.22
C LEU A 107 15.68 -21.75 8.64
#